data_AF-A0A9X1YH02-F1
#
_entry.id   AF-A0A9X1YH02-F1
#
_cell.length_a   1.000
_cell.length_b   1.000
_cell.length_c   1.000
_cell.angle_alpha   90.00
_cell.angle_beta   90.00
_cell.angle_gamma   90.00
#
_symmetry.space_group_name_H-M   'P 1'
#
loop_
_entity.id
_entity.type
_entity.pdbx_description
1 polymer ?
#
loop_
_entity_poly.entity_id
_entity_poly.type
_entity_poly.pdbx_seq_one_letter_code
_entity_poly.pdbx_strand_id
1 'polypeptide(L)'
;MPQRPADTRQYGDDGLFQRLVRRLRDLLIMGLVGPAAGALAIVAIHFAMTLQQPRPDLAAESARRAEAERALAILEDRYPGTAAPSAGPVAPPPQMPTLTAADFKDSEPTPDARHMADWVVARHDNGRMSFVVLDKRDARLYVFKPNGELVGDTPVLLGSAHGDETFPGIGDVPIAQVKPYQRTTAAGRFVTRPGLDADHTDVVWLDYDAALAMHRVINKVKAEHRLQHLANPNPKARRISWGCINIPIPFFDAYISPVFGKRPGVTYVIPERKTFAEVFEQGAPTQSVATLESSTLAPKDVAQR
;
A
#
# COMPACT_ATOMS: atom_id res chain seq x y z
N MET A 1 -0.83 -42.21 -45.03
CA MET A 1 -2.11 -41.70 -44.47
C MET A 1 -2.40 -42.52 -43.22
N PRO A 2 -2.90 -41.92 -42.12
CA PRO A 2 -4.19 -41.23 -42.07
C PRO A 2 -4.15 -39.72 -42.33
N GLN A 3 -5.29 -39.05 -42.20
CA GLN A 3 -5.49 -37.60 -42.35
C GLN A 3 -5.83 -36.93 -41.01
N ARG A 4 -5.65 -35.60 -40.93
CA ARG A 4 -6.21 -34.76 -39.86
C ARG A 4 -7.67 -34.39 -40.19
N PRO A 5 -8.60 -34.38 -39.22
CA PRO A 5 -9.55 -33.27 -39.10
C PRO A 5 -8.78 -32.05 -38.53
N ALA A 6 -8.77 -30.88 -39.16
CA ALA A 6 -9.88 -30.00 -39.56
C ALA A 6 -10.40 -29.19 -38.36
N ASP A 7 -9.89 -27.97 -38.23
CA ASP A 7 -10.38 -26.93 -37.32
C ASP A 7 -11.63 -26.26 -37.94
N THR A 8 -12.72 -26.19 -37.20
CA THR A 8 -13.96 -25.51 -37.60
C THR A 8 -14.37 -24.49 -36.55
N ARG A 9 -14.07 -23.22 -36.85
CA ARG A 9 -14.50 -22.05 -36.06
C ARG A 9 -16.03 -22.01 -35.96
N GLN A 10 -16.55 -21.90 -34.74
CA GLN A 10 -17.96 -21.63 -34.50
C GLN A 10 -18.19 -20.12 -34.52
N TYR A 11 -18.88 -19.62 -35.54
CA TYR A 11 -19.33 -18.23 -35.66
C TYR A 11 -20.78 -18.14 -35.16
N GLY A 12 -21.10 -17.19 -34.28
CA GLY A 12 -22.32 -17.22 -33.47
C GLY A 12 -23.52 -16.47 -34.06
N ASP A 13 -24.74 -16.87 -33.64
CA ASP A 13 -26.01 -16.19 -33.98
C ASP A 13 -27.06 -16.17 -32.84
N ASP A 14 -26.76 -16.77 -31.67
CA ASP A 14 -27.72 -16.94 -30.54
C ASP A 14 -28.38 -15.62 -30.10
N GLY A 15 -27.62 -14.53 -30.19
CA GLY A 15 -28.07 -13.20 -29.80
C GLY A 15 -29.09 -12.57 -30.75
N LEU A 16 -29.24 -13.00 -32.01
CA LEU A 16 -30.22 -12.39 -32.93
C LEU A 16 -31.60 -13.02 -32.74
N PHE A 17 -31.67 -14.35 -32.76
CA PHE A 17 -32.91 -15.12 -32.66
C PHE A 17 -33.68 -14.82 -31.35
N GLN A 18 -32.96 -14.81 -30.21
CA GLN A 18 -33.57 -14.51 -28.90
C GLN A 18 -34.15 -13.09 -28.81
N ARG A 19 -33.53 -12.10 -29.47
CA ARG A 19 -34.05 -10.73 -29.54
C ARG A 19 -35.29 -10.63 -30.44
N LEU A 20 -35.34 -11.39 -31.53
CA LEU A 20 -36.51 -11.46 -32.41
C LEU A 20 -37.72 -12.08 -31.72
N VAL A 21 -37.54 -13.22 -31.02
CA VAL A 21 -38.60 -13.90 -30.28
C VAL A 21 -39.20 -13.02 -29.17
N ARG A 22 -38.36 -12.28 -28.41
CA ARG A 22 -38.86 -11.29 -27.43
C ARG A 22 -39.71 -10.21 -28.11
N ARG A 23 -39.21 -9.59 -29.18
CA ARG A 23 -39.93 -8.50 -29.90
C ARG A 23 -41.30 -8.95 -30.40
N LEU A 24 -41.41 -10.15 -30.96
CA LEU A 24 -42.68 -10.69 -31.46
C LEU A 24 -43.70 -10.93 -30.33
N ARG A 25 -43.26 -11.52 -29.21
CA ARG A 25 -44.11 -11.73 -28.03
C ARG A 25 -44.60 -10.41 -27.43
N ASP A 26 -43.69 -9.45 -27.28
CA ASP A 26 -43.98 -8.17 -26.61
C ASP A 26 -44.91 -7.29 -27.48
N LEU A 27 -44.80 -7.37 -28.81
CA LEU A 27 -45.78 -6.79 -29.76
C LEU A 27 -47.17 -7.44 -29.66
N LEU A 28 -47.23 -8.77 -29.52
CA LEU A 28 -48.50 -9.50 -29.42
C LEU A 28 -49.24 -9.17 -28.11
N ILE A 29 -48.52 -8.90 -27.02
CA ILE A 29 -49.08 -8.37 -25.76
C ILE A 29 -49.65 -6.95 -25.95
N MET A 30 -48.91 -6.05 -26.61
CA MET A 30 -49.40 -4.69 -26.88
C MET A 30 -50.62 -4.66 -27.81
N GLY A 31 -50.71 -5.60 -28.76
CA GLY A 31 -51.87 -5.75 -29.65
C GLY A 31 -53.15 -6.22 -28.95
N LEU A 32 -53.03 -6.93 -27.82
CA LEU A 32 -54.19 -7.52 -27.12
C LEU A 32 -54.84 -6.59 -26.08
N VAL A 33 -54.06 -5.68 -25.47
CA VAL A 33 -54.50 -4.83 -24.33
C VAL A 33 -54.29 -3.33 -24.59
N GLY A 34 -53.75 -2.95 -25.75
CA GLY A 34 -53.40 -1.57 -26.09
C GLY A 34 -52.05 -1.11 -25.48
N PRO A 35 -51.43 -0.07 -26.05
CA PRO A 35 -50.02 0.25 -25.80
C PRO A 35 -49.71 0.67 -24.35
N ALA A 36 -50.60 1.44 -23.71
CA ALA A 36 -50.38 1.92 -22.33
C ALA A 36 -50.46 0.79 -21.30
N ALA A 37 -51.45 -0.09 -21.40
CA ALA A 37 -51.60 -1.24 -20.51
C ALA A 37 -50.55 -2.34 -20.80
N GLY A 38 -50.24 -2.58 -22.09
CA GLY A 38 -49.21 -3.53 -22.50
C GLY A 38 -47.81 -3.18 -21.96
N ALA A 39 -47.43 -1.90 -21.94
CA ALA A 39 -46.18 -1.45 -21.33
C ALA A 39 -46.10 -1.77 -19.82
N LEU A 40 -47.18 -1.47 -19.07
CA LEU A 40 -47.27 -1.79 -17.64
C LEU A 40 -47.22 -3.30 -17.37
N ALA A 41 -47.91 -4.11 -18.19
CA ALA A 41 -47.88 -5.57 -18.08
C ALA A 41 -46.47 -6.14 -18.31
N ILE A 42 -45.73 -5.64 -19.30
CA ILE A 42 -44.35 -6.07 -19.58
C ILE A 42 -43.41 -5.72 -18.42
N VAL A 43 -43.57 -4.55 -17.80
CA VAL A 43 -42.80 -4.15 -16.60
C VAL A 43 -43.14 -5.03 -15.40
N ALA A 44 -44.43 -5.27 -15.14
CA ALA A 44 -44.88 -6.12 -14.03
C ALA A 44 -44.37 -7.57 -14.15
N ILE A 45 -44.38 -8.14 -15.36
CA ILE A 45 -43.85 -9.48 -15.62
C ILE A 45 -42.33 -9.55 -15.39
N HIS A 46 -41.57 -8.55 -15.84
CA HIS A 46 -40.13 -8.52 -15.57
C HIS A 46 -39.83 -8.36 -14.07
N PHE A 47 -40.59 -7.51 -13.36
CA PHE A 47 -40.41 -7.28 -11.93
C PHE A 47 -40.74 -8.53 -11.10
N ALA A 48 -41.85 -9.21 -11.41
CA ALA A 48 -42.17 -10.51 -10.82
C ALA A 48 -41.08 -11.55 -11.08
N MET A 49 -40.58 -11.67 -12.32
CA MET A 49 -39.49 -12.58 -12.66
C MET A 49 -38.19 -12.27 -11.89
N THR A 50 -37.86 -11.00 -11.62
CA THR A 50 -36.71 -10.66 -10.76
C THR A 50 -36.90 -10.97 -9.28
N LEU A 51 -38.14 -10.98 -8.78
CA LEU A 51 -38.45 -11.35 -7.39
C LEU A 51 -38.49 -12.87 -7.17
N GLN A 52 -38.69 -13.65 -8.24
CA GLN A 52 -38.88 -15.11 -8.17
C GLN A 52 -37.62 -15.92 -8.55
N GLN A 53 -36.48 -15.25 -8.80
CA GLN A 53 -35.18 -15.89 -8.97
C GLN A 53 -34.64 -16.33 -7.57
N PRO A 54 -34.27 -17.61 -7.37
CA PRO A 54 -33.66 -18.04 -6.11
C PRO A 54 -32.30 -17.38 -5.95
N ARG A 55 -32.11 -16.60 -4.89
CA ARG A 55 -30.84 -15.86 -4.68
C ARG A 55 -29.73 -16.84 -4.26
N PRO A 56 -28.62 -16.95 -5.02
CA PRO A 56 -27.57 -17.93 -4.74
C PRO A 56 -26.62 -17.50 -3.61
N ASP A 57 -26.65 -16.23 -3.22
CA ASP A 57 -25.83 -15.63 -2.16
C ASP A 57 -26.17 -16.19 -0.77
N LEU A 58 -27.44 -16.11 -0.34
CA LEU A 58 -27.90 -16.51 0.99
C LEU A 58 -27.75 -18.03 1.25
N ALA A 59 -27.87 -18.84 0.20
CA ALA A 59 -27.62 -20.28 0.28
C ALA A 59 -26.10 -20.59 0.39
N ALA A 60 -25.26 -19.88 -0.36
CA ALA A 60 -23.81 -20.02 -0.26
C ALA A 60 -23.20 -19.37 1.00
N GLU A 61 -23.91 -18.43 1.63
CA GLU A 61 -23.53 -17.83 2.90
C GLU A 61 -23.94 -18.72 4.09
N SER A 62 -25.17 -19.25 4.10
CA SER A 62 -25.62 -20.17 5.16
C SER A 62 -24.83 -21.48 5.16
N ALA A 63 -24.46 -22.01 3.99
CA ALA A 63 -23.52 -23.13 3.87
C ALA A 63 -22.15 -22.81 4.50
N ARG A 64 -21.57 -21.64 4.19
CA ARG A 64 -20.27 -21.21 4.75
C ARG A 64 -20.32 -20.96 6.26
N ARG A 65 -21.44 -20.45 6.80
CA ARG A 65 -21.65 -20.34 8.25
C ARG A 65 -21.70 -21.72 8.91
N ALA A 66 -22.44 -22.67 8.34
CA ALA A 66 -22.51 -24.04 8.85
C ALA A 66 -21.17 -24.81 8.76
N GLU A 67 -20.33 -24.53 7.76
CA GLU A 67 -18.95 -25.03 7.71
C GLU A 67 -18.05 -24.39 8.77
N ALA A 68 -18.17 -23.08 9.00
CA ALA A 68 -17.40 -22.37 10.04
C ALA A 68 -17.78 -22.83 11.46
N GLU A 69 -19.07 -23.02 11.75
CA GLU A 69 -19.57 -23.57 13.02
C GLU A 69 -19.09 -25.01 13.25
N ARG A 70 -19.07 -25.85 12.19
CA ARG A 70 -18.46 -27.19 12.26
C ARG A 70 -16.95 -27.16 12.49
N ALA A 71 -16.23 -26.23 11.85
CA ALA A 71 -14.79 -26.07 12.03
C ALA A 71 -14.46 -25.63 13.47
N LEU A 72 -15.26 -24.74 14.07
CA LEU A 72 -15.15 -24.36 15.48
C LEU A 72 -15.41 -25.54 16.42
N ALA A 73 -16.50 -26.29 16.22
CA ALA A 73 -16.80 -27.46 17.04
C ALA A 73 -15.69 -28.53 16.98
N ILE A 74 -15.07 -28.74 15.81
CA ILE A 74 -13.92 -29.66 15.62
C ILE A 74 -12.64 -29.14 16.31
N LEU A 75 -12.50 -27.82 16.53
CA LEU A 75 -11.38 -27.25 17.28
C LEU A 75 -11.59 -27.35 18.80
N GLU A 76 -12.82 -27.15 19.28
CA GLU A 76 -13.16 -27.25 20.70
C GLU A 76 -13.12 -28.70 21.22
N ASP A 77 -13.66 -29.67 20.45
CA ASP A 77 -13.59 -31.11 20.80
C ASP A 77 -12.14 -31.64 20.86
N ARG A 78 -11.21 -30.96 20.16
CA ARG A 78 -9.79 -31.36 20.10
C ARG A 78 -8.93 -30.84 21.26
N TYR A 79 -9.47 -29.97 22.11
CA TYR A 79 -8.78 -29.42 23.29
C TYR A 79 -9.65 -29.52 24.56
N PRO A 80 -9.86 -30.73 25.12
CA PRO A 80 -10.35 -30.87 26.49
C PRO A 80 -9.39 -30.14 27.44
N GLY A 81 -9.93 -29.20 28.21
CA GLY A 81 -9.15 -28.11 28.82
C GLY A 81 -8.00 -28.54 29.71
N THR A 82 -6.77 -28.35 29.23
CA THR A 82 -5.58 -28.36 30.09
C THR A 82 -5.62 -27.15 31.02
N ALA A 83 -5.82 -27.38 32.32
CA ALA A 83 -5.73 -26.33 33.32
C ALA A 83 -4.33 -25.68 33.25
N ALA A 84 -4.29 -24.36 33.05
CA ALA A 84 -3.03 -23.64 32.95
C ALA A 84 -2.25 -23.73 34.27
N PRO A 85 -0.93 -24.01 34.25
CA PRO A 85 -0.12 -23.90 35.45
C PRO A 85 -0.16 -22.45 35.96
N SER A 86 -0.27 -22.27 37.27
CA SER A 86 -0.35 -20.95 37.88
C SER A 86 0.94 -20.16 37.61
N ALA A 87 0.88 -19.21 36.68
CA ALA A 87 1.99 -18.33 36.39
C ALA A 87 2.32 -17.51 37.66
N GLY A 88 3.57 -17.63 38.14
CA GLY A 88 4.11 -16.69 39.12
C GLY A 88 4.17 -15.26 38.55
N PRO A 89 4.42 -14.24 39.39
CA PRO A 89 4.44 -12.85 38.96
C PRO A 89 5.40 -12.62 37.77
N VAL A 90 4.84 -12.43 36.58
CA VAL A 90 5.61 -12.09 35.39
C VAL A 90 6.20 -10.71 35.62
N ALA A 91 7.52 -10.64 35.74
CA ALA A 91 8.22 -9.36 35.89
C ALA A 91 7.84 -8.44 34.72
N PRO A 92 7.49 -7.16 34.98
CA PRO A 92 7.10 -6.25 33.92
C PRO A 92 8.22 -6.15 32.87
N PRO A 93 7.89 -6.11 31.56
CA PRO A 93 8.89 -6.04 30.51
C PRO A 93 9.78 -4.80 30.72
N PRO A 94 11.09 -4.88 30.46
CA PRO A 94 12.04 -3.83 30.80
C PRO A 94 11.59 -2.50 30.20
N GLN A 95 11.28 -1.55 31.08
CA GLN A 95 10.85 -0.22 30.69
C GLN A 95 12.07 0.52 30.14
N MET A 96 12.11 0.68 28.81
CA MET A 96 13.13 1.52 28.19
C MET A 96 13.00 2.96 28.71
N PRO A 97 14.10 3.67 28.97
CA PRO A 97 14.04 5.09 29.31
C PRO A 97 13.28 5.87 28.25
N THR A 98 12.19 6.52 28.64
CA THR A 98 11.50 7.50 27.80
C THR A 98 12.34 8.76 27.78
N LEU A 99 13.06 8.97 26.67
CA LEU A 99 13.73 10.24 26.39
C LEU A 99 12.67 11.33 26.17
N THR A 100 13.03 12.58 26.43
CA THR A 100 12.21 13.78 26.14
C THR A 100 12.54 14.40 24.79
N ALA A 101 13.63 13.98 24.16
CA ALA A 101 14.15 14.41 22.87
C ALA A 101 14.93 13.24 22.22
N ALA A 102 15.24 13.31 20.93
CA ALA A 102 15.97 12.26 20.24
C ALA A 102 17.48 12.34 20.46
N ASP A 103 18.07 11.17 20.74
CA ASP A 103 19.51 10.96 20.81
C ASP A 103 20.05 10.66 19.41
N PHE A 104 20.79 11.63 18.85
CA PHE A 104 21.48 11.51 17.57
C PHE A 104 22.93 10.99 17.71
N LYS A 105 23.42 10.76 18.94
CA LYS A 105 24.81 10.41 19.23
C LYS A 105 25.77 11.38 18.56
N ASP A 106 26.75 10.87 17.83
CA ASP A 106 27.79 11.65 17.14
C ASP A 106 27.33 12.23 15.78
N SER A 107 26.06 12.05 15.39
CA SER A 107 25.50 12.66 14.17
C SER A 107 25.17 14.14 14.38
N GLU A 108 25.51 14.97 13.41
CA GLU A 108 25.10 16.38 13.31
C GLU A 108 23.89 16.53 12.37
N PRO A 109 22.63 16.48 12.87
CA PRO A 109 21.45 16.69 12.04
C PRO A 109 21.22 18.16 11.69
N THR A 110 20.43 18.40 10.65
CA THR A 110 19.84 19.72 10.40
C THR A 110 18.87 20.12 11.54
N PRO A 111 18.60 21.42 11.74
CA PRO A 111 17.58 21.86 12.70
C PRO A 111 16.19 21.27 12.43
N ASP A 112 15.81 21.13 11.15
CA ASP A 112 14.54 20.51 10.74
C ASP A 112 14.50 19.01 11.12
N ALA A 113 15.58 18.27 10.88
CA ALA A 113 15.67 16.85 11.23
C ALA A 113 15.68 16.61 12.73
N ARG A 114 16.40 17.45 13.49
CA ARG A 114 16.37 17.43 14.96
C ARG A 114 14.98 17.72 15.50
N HIS A 115 14.36 18.82 15.06
CA HIS A 115 13.03 19.21 15.50
C HIS A 115 12.01 18.10 15.25
N MET A 116 12.04 17.46 14.07
CA MET A 116 11.18 16.30 13.78
C MET A 116 11.41 15.13 14.76
N ALA A 117 12.65 14.69 14.94
CA ALA A 117 12.93 13.55 15.81
C ALA A 117 12.57 13.84 17.28
N ASP A 118 12.88 15.04 17.76
CA ASP A 118 12.54 15.49 19.11
C ASP A 118 11.01 15.58 19.31
N TRP A 119 10.26 16.09 18.31
CA TRP A 119 8.79 16.13 18.31
C TRP A 119 8.15 14.74 18.37
N VAL A 120 8.67 13.78 17.58
CA VAL A 120 8.18 12.39 17.56
C VAL A 120 8.38 11.73 18.92
N VAL A 121 9.56 11.92 19.52
CA VAL A 121 9.90 11.35 20.84
C VAL A 121 9.06 11.97 21.94
N ALA A 122 9.01 13.30 22.04
CA ALA A 122 8.28 14.03 23.08
C ALA A 122 6.77 13.76 23.09
N ARG A 123 6.19 13.40 21.94
CA ARG A 123 4.76 13.07 21.77
C ARG A 123 4.47 11.57 21.76
N HIS A 124 5.50 10.73 21.73
CA HIS A 124 5.40 9.28 21.48
C HIS A 124 4.61 8.94 20.19
N ASP A 125 4.68 9.82 19.19
CA ASP A 125 3.85 9.77 17.98
C ASP A 125 4.18 8.52 17.11
N ASN A 126 5.38 7.97 17.26
CA ASN A 126 5.79 6.70 16.67
C ASN A 126 5.03 5.48 17.21
N GLY A 127 4.19 5.62 18.25
CA GLY A 127 3.39 4.53 18.80
C GLY A 127 4.23 3.38 19.36
N ARG A 128 5.44 3.67 19.87
CA ARG A 128 6.46 2.67 20.27
C ARG A 128 6.95 1.76 19.14
N MET A 129 6.82 2.16 17.87
CA MET A 129 7.49 1.52 16.74
C MET A 129 8.88 2.13 16.49
N SER A 130 9.76 1.39 15.81
CA SER A 130 10.99 2.00 15.26
C SER A 130 10.60 2.98 14.17
N PHE A 131 11.37 4.07 14.01
CA PHE A 131 10.99 5.13 13.08
C PHE A 131 12.15 5.67 12.25
N VAL A 132 11.79 6.32 11.16
CA VAL A 132 12.70 6.95 10.20
C VAL A 132 12.35 8.43 10.10
N VAL A 133 13.35 9.31 10.11
CA VAL A 133 13.21 10.71 9.73
C VAL A 133 13.94 10.92 8.40
N LEU A 134 13.27 11.51 7.42
CA LEU A 134 13.84 11.86 6.13
C LEU A 134 13.84 13.38 5.94
N ASP A 135 15.03 13.97 5.91
CA ASP A 135 15.22 15.36 5.49
C ASP A 135 15.36 15.41 3.97
N LYS A 136 14.39 16.05 3.30
CA LYS A 136 14.42 16.24 1.84
C LYS A 136 15.33 17.38 1.39
N ARG A 137 15.67 18.33 2.26
CA ARG A 137 16.56 19.46 1.99
C ARG A 137 18.03 19.03 2.05
N ASP A 138 18.41 18.18 3.02
CA ASP A 138 19.74 17.53 3.06
C ASP A 138 19.80 16.22 2.24
N ALA A 139 18.65 15.67 1.84
CA ALA A 139 18.56 14.36 1.19
C ALA A 139 19.32 13.28 2.00
N ARG A 140 18.97 13.21 3.30
CA ARG A 140 19.55 12.32 4.31
C ARG A 140 18.44 11.71 5.16
N LEU A 141 18.62 10.43 5.46
CA LEU A 141 17.69 9.57 6.19
C LEU A 141 18.34 9.12 7.50
N TYR A 142 17.59 9.21 8.60
CA TYR A 142 18.00 8.86 9.96
C TYR A 142 17.08 7.75 10.48
N VAL A 143 17.64 6.69 11.07
CA VAL A 143 16.87 5.54 11.62
C VAL A 143 16.98 5.50 13.14
N PHE A 144 15.84 5.41 13.82
CA PHE A 144 15.73 5.44 15.28
C PHE A 144 15.07 4.19 15.87
N LYS A 145 15.56 3.76 17.03
CA LYS A 145 14.87 2.84 17.93
C LYS A 145 13.57 3.47 18.46
N PRO A 146 12.62 2.67 19.00
CA PRO A 146 11.34 3.18 19.49
C PRO A 146 11.40 4.22 20.62
N ASN A 147 12.53 4.36 21.31
CA ASN A 147 12.77 5.33 22.37
C ASN A 147 13.40 6.65 21.88
N GLY A 148 13.73 6.79 20.59
CA GLY A 148 14.41 7.97 20.05
C GLY A 148 15.94 7.89 19.97
N GLU A 149 16.53 6.72 20.17
CA GLU A 149 17.98 6.50 20.00
C GLU A 149 18.32 6.19 18.53
N LEU A 150 19.19 6.99 17.90
CA LEU A 150 19.66 6.79 16.53
C LEU A 150 20.46 5.48 16.41
N VAL A 151 20.17 4.65 15.39
CA VAL A 151 20.97 3.46 15.05
C VAL A 151 21.91 3.68 13.86
N GLY A 152 21.62 4.68 13.04
CA GLY A 152 22.47 5.13 11.93
C GLY A 152 21.72 6.08 11.00
N ASP A 153 22.47 6.80 10.18
CA ASP A 153 21.97 7.72 9.16
C ASP A 153 22.72 7.56 7.82
N THR A 154 22.15 8.08 6.73
CA THR A 154 22.75 7.96 5.40
C THR A 154 22.25 9.00 4.39
N PRO A 155 23.07 9.48 3.45
CA PRO A 155 22.57 10.13 2.25
C PRO A 155 21.67 9.18 1.44
N VAL A 156 20.64 9.72 0.80
CA VAL A 156 19.70 8.96 -0.06
C VAL A 156 19.44 9.70 -1.36
N LEU A 157 18.95 9.01 -2.38
CA LEU A 157 18.40 9.66 -3.57
C LEU A 157 16.89 9.85 -3.44
N LEU A 158 16.40 11.00 -3.90
CA LEU A 158 15.01 11.41 -3.85
C LEU A 158 14.45 11.72 -5.24
N GLY A 159 13.15 12.01 -5.29
CA GLY A 159 12.44 12.44 -6.48
C GLY A 159 13.13 13.61 -7.19
N SER A 160 13.21 13.55 -8.53
CA SER A 160 13.86 14.59 -9.34
C SER A 160 13.16 15.96 -9.26
N ALA A 161 11.90 16.01 -8.82
CA ALA A 161 11.16 17.24 -8.59
C ALA A 161 11.12 17.64 -7.10
N HIS A 162 11.08 18.95 -6.85
CA HIS A 162 10.86 19.53 -5.52
C HIS A 162 9.36 19.74 -5.26
N GLY A 163 8.79 19.01 -4.30
CA GLY A 163 7.37 19.09 -3.94
C GLY A 163 6.99 18.10 -2.85
N ASP A 164 5.88 18.38 -2.15
CA ASP A 164 5.45 17.65 -0.95
C ASP A 164 4.25 16.73 -1.17
N GLU A 165 3.61 16.80 -2.33
CA GLU A 165 2.37 16.07 -2.62
C GLU A 165 2.61 14.79 -3.44
N THR A 166 1.75 13.81 -3.21
CA THR A 166 1.46 12.70 -4.13
C THR A 166 0.50 13.20 -5.22
N PHE A 167 0.74 12.83 -6.49
CA PHE A 167 -0.22 13.07 -7.57
C PHE A 167 -1.30 11.97 -7.57
N PRO A 168 -2.61 12.29 -7.70
CA PRO A 168 -3.67 11.28 -7.70
C PRO A 168 -3.45 10.18 -8.76
N GLY A 169 -3.52 8.91 -8.34
CA GLY A 169 -3.33 7.74 -9.18
C GLY A 169 -1.89 7.51 -9.69
N ILE A 170 -0.89 8.23 -9.19
CA ILE A 170 0.48 8.19 -9.73
C ILE A 170 1.12 6.79 -9.67
N GLY A 171 0.79 5.98 -8.65
CA GLY A 171 1.31 4.63 -8.48
C GLY A 171 0.73 3.58 -9.43
N ASP A 172 -0.18 3.97 -10.33
CA ASP A 172 -0.70 3.15 -11.43
C ASP A 172 -0.29 3.72 -12.82
N VAL A 173 0.43 4.85 -12.85
CA VAL A 173 0.96 5.45 -14.09
C VAL A 173 2.26 4.73 -14.48
N PRO A 174 2.38 4.16 -15.69
CA PRO A 174 3.62 3.53 -16.14
C PRO A 174 4.80 4.51 -16.05
N ILE A 175 5.93 4.09 -15.49
CA ILE A 175 7.00 5.01 -15.06
C ILE A 175 7.57 5.86 -16.23
N ALA A 176 7.56 5.32 -17.46
CA ALA A 176 7.92 6.03 -18.69
C ALA A 176 6.99 7.21 -19.05
N GLN A 177 5.76 7.23 -18.53
CA GLN A 177 4.76 8.29 -18.71
C GLN A 177 4.74 9.30 -17.55
N VAL A 178 5.42 9.01 -16.43
CA VAL A 178 5.50 9.90 -15.26
C VAL A 178 6.31 11.15 -15.62
N LYS A 179 5.61 12.28 -15.73
CA LYS A 179 6.15 13.56 -16.21
C LYS A 179 7.17 14.12 -15.19
N PRO A 180 8.17 14.92 -15.63
CA PRO A 180 9.23 15.40 -14.74
C PRO A 180 8.75 16.08 -13.45
N TYR A 181 7.66 16.86 -13.51
CA TYR A 181 7.10 17.55 -12.35
C TYR A 181 6.33 16.65 -11.37
N GLN A 182 6.00 15.41 -11.76
CA GLN A 182 5.29 14.43 -10.93
C GLN A 182 6.24 13.57 -10.08
N ARG A 183 7.56 13.73 -10.27
CA ARG A 183 8.60 12.91 -9.65
C ARG A 183 8.96 13.44 -8.25
N THR A 184 7.97 13.55 -7.38
CA THR A 184 8.08 14.11 -6.02
C THR A 184 8.19 12.99 -4.98
N THR A 185 9.05 13.20 -3.97
CA THR A 185 8.97 12.41 -2.73
C THR A 185 7.99 13.12 -1.79
N ALA A 186 6.81 12.56 -1.58
CA ALA A 186 5.77 13.17 -0.75
C ALA A 186 6.22 13.38 0.70
N ALA A 187 5.72 14.43 1.34
CA ALA A 187 5.95 14.74 2.74
C ALA A 187 4.81 14.21 3.62
N GLY A 188 5.09 13.91 4.90
CA GLY A 188 4.08 13.43 5.83
C GLY A 188 4.53 12.29 6.73
N ARG A 189 3.55 11.64 7.36
CA ARG A 189 3.71 10.54 8.32
C ARG A 189 3.13 9.25 7.74
N PHE A 190 3.99 8.28 7.47
CA PHE A 190 3.65 7.01 6.81
C PHE A 190 3.85 5.84 7.75
N VAL A 191 2.83 4.97 7.91
CA VAL A 191 3.00 3.68 8.59
C VAL A 191 3.46 2.66 7.58
N THR A 192 4.75 2.30 7.66
CA THR A 192 5.43 1.49 6.67
C THR A 192 4.96 0.03 6.66
N ARG A 193 5.05 -0.61 5.49
CA ARG A 193 4.78 -2.05 5.31
C ARG A 193 5.92 -2.72 4.53
N PRO A 194 6.36 -3.93 4.92
CA PRO A 194 7.21 -4.74 4.06
C PRO A 194 6.43 -5.18 2.81
N GLY A 195 7.15 -5.37 1.70
CA GLY A 195 6.60 -5.95 0.48
C GLY A 195 7.68 -6.20 -0.57
N LEU A 196 7.25 -6.43 -1.81
CA LEU A 196 8.14 -6.73 -2.94
C LEU A 196 7.93 -5.73 -4.08
N ASP A 197 9.02 -5.34 -4.74
CA ASP A 197 8.98 -4.73 -6.08
C ASP A 197 8.54 -5.75 -7.13
N ALA A 198 8.13 -5.29 -8.32
CA ALA A 198 7.83 -6.11 -9.50
C ALA A 198 8.90 -7.16 -9.86
N ASP A 199 10.18 -6.97 -9.48
CA ASP A 199 11.22 -7.99 -9.64
C ASP A 199 11.47 -8.94 -8.46
N HIS A 200 10.55 -8.96 -7.50
CA HIS A 200 10.58 -9.75 -6.26
C HIS A 200 11.75 -9.42 -5.30
N THR A 201 12.42 -8.28 -5.45
CA THR A 201 13.30 -7.72 -4.42
C THR A 201 12.51 -7.08 -3.28
N ASP A 202 13.01 -7.16 -2.04
CA ASP A 202 12.35 -6.59 -0.86
C ASP A 202 12.40 -5.05 -0.82
N VAL A 203 11.24 -4.45 -0.59
CA VAL A 203 11.04 -3.00 -0.47
C VAL A 203 10.20 -2.69 0.78
N VAL A 204 10.28 -1.43 1.23
CA VAL A 204 9.46 -0.95 2.35
C VAL A 204 8.54 0.15 1.83
N TRP A 205 7.25 -0.17 1.71
CA TRP A 205 6.20 0.75 1.29
C TRP A 205 5.97 1.83 2.35
N LEU A 206 5.88 3.08 1.91
CA LEU A 206 5.35 4.20 2.69
C LEU A 206 3.88 4.42 2.32
N ASP A 207 3.61 4.46 1.00
CA ASP A 207 2.28 4.49 0.42
C ASP A 207 2.30 3.58 -0.83
N TYR A 208 1.49 2.52 -0.81
CA TYR A 208 1.42 1.52 -1.88
C TYR A 208 0.58 2.00 -3.07
N ASP A 209 -0.44 2.82 -2.83
CA ASP A 209 -1.33 3.32 -3.88
C ASP A 209 -0.63 4.44 -4.67
N ALA A 210 0.23 5.23 -4.01
CA ALA A 210 1.16 6.17 -4.65
C ALA A 210 2.40 5.50 -5.28
N ALA A 211 2.64 4.20 -5.04
CA ALA A 211 3.91 3.51 -5.32
C ALA A 211 5.15 4.25 -4.75
N LEU A 212 5.04 4.71 -3.50
CA LEU A 212 6.10 5.36 -2.74
C LEU A 212 6.74 4.37 -1.75
N ALA A 213 8.01 4.05 -1.96
CA ALA A 213 8.77 3.10 -1.15
C ALA A 213 10.19 3.58 -0.82
N MET A 214 10.77 3.00 0.23
CA MET A 214 12.22 2.89 0.42
C MET A 214 12.72 1.60 -0.22
N HIS A 215 13.77 1.69 -1.03
CA HIS A 215 14.44 0.53 -1.60
C HIS A 215 15.94 0.77 -1.82
N ARG A 216 16.69 -0.30 -2.10
CA ARG A 216 18.12 -0.24 -2.46
C ARG A 216 18.34 0.58 -3.73
N VAL A 217 19.45 1.31 -3.81
CA VAL A 217 19.84 2.04 -5.02
C VAL A 217 20.12 1.10 -6.21
N ILE A 218 19.38 1.30 -7.31
CA ILE A 218 19.45 0.45 -8.50
C ILE A 218 20.30 1.15 -9.56
N ASN A 219 21.52 0.66 -9.76
CA ASN A 219 22.50 1.22 -10.69
C ASN A 219 22.64 0.35 -11.96
N LYS A 220 21.50 -0.01 -12.57
CA LYS A 220 21.42 -0.84 -13.78
C LYS A 220 21.69 0.02 -15.04
N VAL A 221 21.03 1.16 -15.22
CA VAL A 221 21.36 2.15 -16.27
C VAL A 221 22.60 2.97 -15.90
N LYS A 222 23.72 2.79 -16.61
CA LYS A 222 24.98 3.53 -16.35
C LYS A 222 24.87 5.05 -16.54
N ALA A 223 24.05 5.49 -17.50
CA ALA A 223 23.87 6.91 -17.84
C ALA A 223 23.09 7.71 -16.78
N GLU A 224 22.47 7.05 -15.80
CA GLU A 224 21.80 7.71 -14.67
C GLU A 224 22.75 7.99 -13.50
N HIS A 225 24.00 7.51 -13.53
CA HIS A 225 25.06 7.88 -12.59
C HIS A 225 24.67 7.86 -11.09
N ARG A 226 23.75 6.97 -10.67
CA ARG A 226 23.10 7.04 -9.35
C ARG A 226 24.10 7.00 -8.19
N LEU A 227 25.18 6.23 -8.31
CA LEU A 227 26.22 6.17 -7.28
C LEU A 227 27.01 7.48 -7.17
N GLN A 228 27.25 8.17 -8.29
CA GLN A 228 27.88 9.50 -8.31
C GLN A 228 26.95 10.58 -7.74
N HIS A 229 25.65 10.51 -8.02
CA HIS A 229 24.65 11.37 -7.38
C HIS A 229 24.61 11.16 -5.86
N LEU A 230 24.60 9.90 -5.41
CA LEU A 230 24.53 9.50 -4.01
C LEU A 230 25.78 9.91 -3.20
N ALA A 231 26.97 9.76 -3.80
CA ALA A 231 28.24 10.17 -3.22
C ALA A 231 28.51 11.69 -3.30
N ASN A 232 27.64 12.46 -3.96
CA ASN A 232 27.83 13.90 -4.07
C ASN A 232 27.60 14.60 -2.71
N PRO A 233 28.50 15.49 -2.25
CA PRO A 233 28.31 16.21 -0.99
C PRO A 233 27.14 17.20 -1.04
N ASN A 234 26.72 17.69 -2.21
CA ASN A 234 25.61 18.64 -2.37
C ASN A 234 24.25 17.90 -2.40
N PRO A 235 23.35 18.13 -1.43
CA PRO A 235 22.01 17.52 -1.39
C PRO A 235 21.18 17.70 -2.66
N LYS A 236 21.33 18.85 -3.34
CA LYS A 236 20.59 19.16 -4.59
C LYS A 236 20.97 18.21 -5.73
N ALA A 237 22.15 17.61 -5.68
CA ALA A 237 22.58 16.61 -6.63
C ALA A 237 21.99 15.21 -6.37
N ARG A 238 21.35 14.94 -5.21
CA ARG A 238 20.76 13.64 -4.87
C ARG A 238 19.32 13.47 -5.39
N ARG A 239 18.94 14.16 -6.47
CA ARG A 239 17.57 14.17 -7.00
C ARG A 239 17.49 13.61 -8.41
N ILE A 240 16.97 12.39 -8.52
CA ILE A 240 16.94 11.61 -9.77
C ILE A 240 15.89 10.49 -9.79
N SER A 241 15.31 10.10 -8.65
CA SER A 241 14.28 9.07 -8.63
C SER A 241 12.94 9.60 -9.17
N TRP A 242 11.97 8.70 -9.33
CA TRP A 242 10.59 9.05 -9.68
C TRP A 242 9.71 9.40 -8.47
N GLY A 243 10.27 9.39 -7.25
CA GLY A 243 9.58 9.70 -6.00
C GLY A 243 10.05 8.82 -4.84
N CYS A 244 10.31 7.53 -5.12
CA CYS A 244 10.88 6.58 -4.17
C CYS A 244 12.23 7.01 -3.59
N ILE A 245 12.52 6.54 -2.38
CA ILE A 245 13.72 6.86 -1.61
C ILE A 245 14.75 5.77 -1.90
N ASN A 246 15.83 6.09 -2.62
CA ASN A 246 16.87 5.10 -2.93
C ASN A 246 18.01 5.17 -1.90
N ILE A 247 18.24 4.06 -1.21
CA ILE A 247 19.15 3.94 -0.06
C ILE A 247 20.41 3.15 -0.48
N PRO A 248 21.62 3.47 0.01
CA PRO A 248 22.80 2.65 -0.27
C PRO A 248 22.58 1.20 0.19
N ILE A 249 22.97 0.23 -0.64
CA ILE A 249 22.76 -1.21 -0.39
C ILE A 249 23.21 -1.62 1.04
N PRO A 250 24.44 -1.31 1.51
CA PRO A 250 24.89 -1.72 2.84
C PRO A 250 24.05 -1.14 3.98
N PHE A 251 23.53 0.09 3.82
CA PHE A 251 22.70 0.72 4.84
C PHE A 251 21.29 0.13 4.87
N PHE A 252 20.71 -0.15 3.69
CA PHE A 252 19.41 -0.80 3.58
C PHE A 252 19.43 -2.19 4.22
N ASP A 253 20.48 -2.98 3.95
CA ASP A 253 20.62 -4.34 4.47
C ASP A 253 20.97 -4.39 5.96
N ALA A 254 21.68 -3.39 6.49
CA ALA A 254 22.02 -3.31 7.91
C ALA A 254 20.90 -2.73 8.80
N TYR A 255 20.18 -1.72 8.34
CA TYR A 255 19.27 -0.92 9.19
C TYR A 255 17.80 -0.91 8.74
N ILE A 256 17.51 -1.08 7.44
CA ILE A 256 16.13 -0.96 6.93
C ILE A 256 15.44 -2.33 6.84
N SER A 257 15.95 -3.26 6.02
CA SER A 257 15.35 -4.58 5.82
C SER A 257 15.24 -5.43 7.11
N PRO A 258 16.22 -5.41 8.05
CA PRO A 258 16.10 -6.18 9.30
C PRO A 258 14.95 -5.75 10.22
N VAL A 259 14.48 -4.50 10.10
CA VAL A 259 13.43 -3.91 10.94
C VAL A 259 12.13 -3.74 10.15
N PHE A 260 12.13 -2.81 9.20
CA PHE A 260 10.95 -2.38 8.43
C PHE A 260 10.59 -3.39 7.32
N GLY A 261 11.56 -4.19 6.87
CA GLY A 261 11.33 -5.36 6.01
C GLY A 261 10.67 -6.55 6.71
N LYS A 262 10.40 -6.47 8.03
CA LYS A 262 9.82 -7.58 8.82
C LYS A 262 8.63 -7.17 9.69
N ARG A 263 8.53 -5.91 10.10
CA ARG A 263 7.46 -5.36 10.94
C ARG A 263 7.16 -3.91 10.55
N PRO A 264 5.95 -3.40 10.79
CA PRO A 264 5.66 -1.98 10.61
C PRO A 264 6.56 -1.08 11.48
N GLY A 265 6.95 0.06 10.90
CA GLY A 265 7.51 1.21 11.58
C GLY A 265 6.95 2.50 11.01
N VAL A 266 7.33 3.68 11.53
CA VAL A 266 6.83 4.97 11.02
C VAL A 266 7.93 5.71 10.25
N THR A 267 7.62 6.26 9.08
CA THR A 267 8.53 7.19 8.37
C THR A 267 7.93 8.60 8.36
N TYR A 268 8.73 9.57 8.78
CA TYR A 268 8.42 10.99 8.81
C TYR A 268 9.23 11.69 7.72
N VAL A 269 8.58 12.14 6.66
CA VAL A 269 9.22 12.86 5.55
C VAL A 269 8.99 14.35 5.71
N ILE A 270 10.06 15.09 5.97
CA ILE A 270 10.03 16.53 6.25
C ILE A 270 9.70 17.29 4.94
N PRO A 271 8.74 18.24 4.95
CA PRO A 271 8.38 19.00 3.78
C PRO A 271 9.47 19.97 3.34
N GLU A 272 9.44 20.31 2.06
CA GLU A 272 10.36 21.28 1.46
C GLU A 272 9.70 22.56 0.95
N ARG A 273 8.39 22.52 0.66
CA ARG A 273 7.56 23.67 0.26
C ARG A 273 6.59 24.10 1.38
N LYS A 274 5.87 23.14 1.97
CA LYS A 274 5.00 23.35 3.13
C LYS A 274 5.83 23.62 4.38
N THR A 275 5.21 24.27 5.37
CA THR A 275 5.75 24.36 6.73
C THR A 275 5.61 23.03 7.47
N PHE A 276 6.36 22.88 8.56
CA PHE A 276 6.20 21.76 9.49
C PHE A 276 4.76 21.68 10.04
N ALA A 277 4.18 22.84 10.43
CA ALA A 277 2.86 22.93 11.03
C ALA A 277 1.75 22.42 10.10
N GLU A 278 1.76 22.80 8.82
CA GLU A 278 0.78 22.34 7.80
C GLU A 278 0.78 20.81 7.59
N VAL A 279 1.90 20.13 7.90
CA VAL A 279 2.08 18.69 7.64
C VAL A 279 1.96 17.83 8.90
N PHE A 280 2.33 18.34 10.07
CA PHE A 280 2.42 17.53 11.30
C PHE A 280 1.59 18.05 12.48
N GLU A 281 1.13 19.31 12.47
CA GLU A 281 0.44 19.92 13.62
C GLU A 281 -1.02 20.28 13.32
N GLN A 282 -1.31 20.77 12.11
CA GLN A 282 -2.63 21.23 11.69
C GLN A 282 -3.57 20.09 11.23
N GLY A 283 -3.26 18.85 11.61
CA GLY A 283 -4.14 17.69 11.36
C GLY A 283 -4.19 17.22 9.92
N ALA A 284 -3.06 17.29 9.18
CA ALA A 284 -2.94 16.57 7.91
C ALA A 284 -3.30 15.08 8.13
N PRO A 285 -4.03 14.44 7.21
CA PRO A 285 -4.44 13.06 7.39
C PRO A 285 -3.20 12.18 7.55
N THR A 286 -3.19 11.31 8.55
CA THR A 286 -2.28 10.16 8.54
C THR A 286 -2.56 9.40 7.25
N GLN A 287 -1.60 9.36 6.34
CA GLN A 287 -1.69 8.55 5.13
C GLN A 287 -1.48 7.09 5.56
N SER A 288 -2.55 6.52 6.11
CA SER A 288 -2.69 5.09 6.33
C SER A 288 -2.66 4.42 4.96
N VAL A 289 -1.69 3.55 4.73
CA VAL A 289 -1.82 2.53 3.67
C VAL A 289 -3.17 1.84 3.87
N ALA A 290 -3.92 1.65 2.78
CA ALA A 290 -5.31 1.21 2.82
C ALA A 290 -5.53 -0.05 3.69
N THR A 291 -6.76 -0.14 4.22
CA THR A 291 -7.27 -1.00 5.30
C THR A 291 -6.53 -2.32 5.58
N LEU A 292 -6.39 -2.61 6.88
CA LEU A 292 -5.88 -3.87 7.43
C LEU A 292 -6.69 -5.09 6.97
N GLU A 293 -6.29 -5.71 5.87
CA GLU A 293 -6.53 -7.14 5.62
C GLU A 293 -5.23 -7.88 5.30
N SER A 294 -5.23 -9.20 5.53
CA SER A 294 -4.08 -10.10 5.37
C SER A 294 -3.77 -10.46 3.90
N SER A 295 -4.10 -9.55 2.97
CA SER A 295 -3.73 -9.68 1.57
C SER A 295 -2.24 -9.46 1.39
N THR A 296 -1.57 -10.35 0.67
CA THR A 296 -0.20 -10.13 0.21
C THR A 296 -0.26 -9.04 -0.86
N LEU A 297 0.34 -7.88 -0.61
CA LEU A 297 0.40 -6.80 -1.59
C LEU A 297 1.02 -7.32 -2.89
N ALA A 298 0.34 -7.06 -4.01
CA ALA A 298 0.86 -7.45 -5.32
C ALA A 298 2.15 -6.67 -5.61
N PRO A 299 3.15 -7.28 -6.26
CA PRO A 299 4.33 -6.54 -6.70
C PRO A 299 3.97 -5.36 -7.62
N LYS A 300 4.34 -4.14 -7.22
CA LYS A 300 4.30 -2.93 -8.06
C LYS A 300 5.72 -2.57 -8.49
N ASP A 301 5.88 -2.08 -9.72
CA ASP A 301 7.16 -1.57 -10.23
C ASP A 301 7.42 -0.18 -9.65
N VAL A 302 8.44 -0.08 -8.79
CA VAL A 302 8.99 1.18 -8.28
C VAL A 302 10.42 1.44 -8.79
N ALA A 303 10.93 0.53 -9.61
CA ALA A 303 12.34 0.19 -9.67
C ALA A 303 12.87 0.25 -11.11
N GLN A 304 13.09 1.46 -11.63
CA GLN A 304 13.65 1.62 -12.98
C GLN A 304 14.98 0.87 -13.17
N ARG A 305 15.08 0.21 -14.33
CA ARG A 305 16.10 -0.79 -14.68
C ARG A 305 16.93 -0.31 -15.86
#